data_AF-A0A4Q0ZGL6-F1
#
_entry.id   AF-A0A4Q0ZGL6-F1
#
_cell.length_a   1.000
_cell.length_b   1.000
_cell.length_c   1.000
_cell.angle_alpha   90.00
_cell.angle_beta   90.00
_cell.angle_gamma   90.00
#
_symmetry.space_group_name_H-M   'P 1'
#
loop_
_entity.id
_entity.type
_entity.pdbx_description
1 polymer ?
#
loop_
_entity_poly.entity_id
_entity_poly.type
_entity_poly.pdbx_seq_one_letter_code
_entity_poly.pdbx_strand_id
1 'polypeptide(L)'
;MKKIEYFYNIIYYFFYRASIKFANFIAKPIFFIYKYIYKIPKIRQYYNNKGINDPLEWHKQKFKNELLENTNLGYGTIIGAGLAQFTFVLFYIGIYHIFKYSFLPTFEDSFGYVLTVTYILAFTTDVILCQKDDKGEKYIKEFNKRKGWWRTKWKIITILSLFLSLWFSLTTSSGGNVGQFLISLHSNI
;
A
#
# COMPACT_ATOMS: atom_id res chain seq x y z
N MET A 1 -19.92 3.03 -9.34
CA MET A 1 -19.23 3.20 -8.03
C MET A 1 -18.99 1.90 -7.28
N LYS A 2 -20.01 1.13 -6.85
CA LYS A 2 -19.81 -0.05 -5.97
C LYS A 2 -18.78 -1.09 -6.43
N LYS A 3 -18.64 -1.36 -7.75
CA LYS A 3 -17.68 -2.35 -8.28
C LYS A 3 -16.21 -1.90 -8.18
N ILE A 4 -15.92 -0.65 -8.54
CA ILE A 4 -14.56 -0.08 -8.47
C ILE A 4 -14.14 0.08 -7.01
N GLU A 5 -15.07 0.54 -6.16
CA GLU A 5 -14.87 0.60 -4.71
C GLU A 5 -14.52 -0.78 -4.13
N TYR A 6 -15.31 -1.79 -4.45
CA TYR A 6 -15.07 -3.17 -4.00
C TYR A 6 -13.70 -3.69 -4.47
N PHE A 7 -13.34 -3.43 -5.73
CA PHE A 7 -12.05 -3.85 -6.29
C PHE A 7 -10.87 -3.13 -5.61
N TYR A 8 -10.97 -1.81 -5.42
CA TYR A 8 -9.96 -1.04 -4.70
C TYR A 8 -9.73 -1.58 -3.29
N ASN A 9 -10.81 -1.82 -2.56
CA ASN A 9 -10.74 -2.32 -1.18
C ASN A 9 -10.20 -3.75 -1.11
N ILE A 10 -10.35 -4.56 -2.17
CA ILE A 10 -9.67 -5.86 -2.26
C ILE A 10 -8.15 -5.68 -2.35
N ILE A 11 -7.68 -4.80 -3.24
CA ILE A 11 -6.24 -4.49 -3.39
C ILE A 11 -5.67 -4.02 -2.05
N TYR A 12 -6.33 -3.02 -1.45
CA TYR A 12 -6.01 -2.52 -0.12
C TYR A 12 -5.95 -3.63 0.94
N TYR A 13 -6.96 -4.50 1.01
CA TYR A 13 -6.99 -5.60 1.98
C TYR A 13 -5.82 -6.57 1.83
N PHE A 14 -5.41 -6.92 0.60
CA PHE A 14 -4.29 -7.83 0.43
C PHE A 14 -2.95 -7.18 0.77
N PHE A 15 -2.77 -5.89 0.48
CA PHE A 15 -1.60 -5.15 0.97
C PHE A 15 -1.60 -4.98 2.48
N TYR A 16 -2.74 -4.69 3.10
CA TYR A 16 -2.93 -4.69 4.56
C TYR A 16 -2.53 -6.02 5.21
N ARG A 17 -2.96 -7.15 4.62
CA ARG A 17 -2.58 -8.48 5.13
C ARG A 17 -1.10 -8.79 4.91
N ALA A 18 -0.52 -8.32 3.79
CA ALA A 18 0.89 -8.50 3.49
C ALA A 18 1.77 -7.67 4.42
N SER A 19 1.41 -6.41 4.69
CA SER A 19 2.12 -5.51 5.58
C SER A 19 2.12 -6.04 7.02
N ILE A 20 1.00 -6.57 7.51
CA ILE A 20 0.95 -7.24 8.83
C ILE A 20 1.92 -8.43 8.89
N LYS A 21 1.97 -9.26 7.85
CA LYS A 21 2.89 -10.41 7.81
C LYS A 21 4.35 -9.96 7.78
N PHE A 22 4.64 -8.94 6.98
CA PHE A 22 5.98 -8.39 6.85
C PHE A 22 6.45 -7.70 8.14
N ALA A 23 5.59 -6.90 8.76
CA ALA A 23 5.88 -6.27 10.04
C ALA A 23 6.07 -7.31 11.16
N ASN A 24 5.28 -8.38 11.18
CA ASN A 24 5.53 -9.53 12.08
C ASN A 24 6.87 -10.21 11.81
N PHE A 25 7.28 -10.34 10.54
CA PHE A 25 8.57 -10.92 10.17
C PHE A 25 9.74 -10.05 10.66
N ILE A 26 9.67 -8.74 10.47
CA ILE A 26 10.68 -7.77 10.96
C ILE A 26 10.69 -7.69 12.49
N ALA A 27 9.55 -7.80 13.14
CA ALA A 27 9.47 -7.68 14.59
C ALA A 27 10.13 -8.86 15.34
N LYS A 28 10.22 -10.04 14.73
CA LYS A 28 10.87 -11.21 15.34
C LYS A 28 12.31 -10.95 15.81
N PRO A 29 13.24 -10.47 14.96
CA PRO A 29 14.58 -10.13 15.42
C PRO A 29 14.59 -8.98 16.44
N ILE A 30 13.67 -8.01 16.32
CA ILE A 30 13.55 -6.91 17.30
C ILE A 30 13.18 -7.45 18.69
N PHE A 31 12.19 -8.34 18.78
CA PHE A 31 11.81 -8.97 20.05
C PHE A 31 12.90 -9.88 20.61
N PHE A 32 13.70 -10.50 19.74
CA PHE A 32 14.89 -11.23 20.17
C PHE A 32 15.89 -10.32 20.86
N ILE A 33 16.16 -9.13 20.32
CA ILE A 33 17.03 -8.12 20.96
C ILE A 33 16.41 -7.63 22.28
N TYR A 34 15.11 -7.31 22.30
CA TYR A 34 14.41 -6.87 23.50
C TYR A 34 14.46 -7.90 24.65
N LYS A 35 14.48 -9.19 24.35
CA LYS A 35 14.69 -10.25 25.35
C LYS A 35 15.97 -10.05 26.16
N TYR A 36 17.03 -9.52 25.55
CA TYR A 36 18.29 -9.23 26.25
C TYR A 36 18.24 -7.88 26.97
N ILE A 37 17.64 -6.87 26.36
CA ILE A 37 17.49 -5.53 26.95
C ILE A 37 16.69 -5.61 28.27
N TYR A 38 15.61 -6.37 28.32
CA TYR A 38 14.79 -6.50 29.54
C TYR A 38 15.45 -7.28 30.69
N LYS A 39 16.61 -7.92 30.46
CA LYS A 39 17.42 -8.51 31.54
C LYS A 39 18.29 -7.48 32.26
N ILE A 40 18.48 -6.29 31.71
CA ILE A 40 19.28 -5.22 32.33
C ILE A 40 18.57 -4.75 33.61
N PRO A 41 19.23 -4.75 34.79
CA PRO A 41 18.58 -4.49 36.07
C PRO A 41 17.81 -3.16 36.13
N LYS A 42 18.42 -2.06 35.64
CA LYS A 42 17.77 -0.73 35.61
C LYS A 42 16.48 -0.73 34.79
N ILE A 43 16.47 -1.43 33.67
CA ILE A 43 15.31 -1.51 32.77
C ILE A 43 14.23 -2.39 33.41
N ARG A 44 14.60 -3.53 33.98
CA ARG A 44 13.66 -4.41 34.68
C ARG A 44 13.00 -3.71 35.86
N GLN A 45 13.76 -2.94 36.64
CA GLN A 45 13.23 -2.16 37.75
C GLN A 45 12.22 -1.10 37.28
N TYR A 46 12.49 -0.42 36.17
CA TYR A 46 11.54 0.53 35.57
C TYR A 46 10.19 -0.10 35.24
N TYR A 47 10.17 -1.29 34.61
CA TYR A 47 8.92 -1.97 34.27
C TYR A 47 8.20 -2.55 35.50
N ASN A 48 8.95 -3.08 36.47
CA ASN A 48 8.37 -3.53 37.74
C ASN A 48 7.69 -2.38 38.49
N ASN A 49 8.29 -1.18 38.51
CA ASN A 49 7.68 0.02 39.11
C ASN A 49 6.38 0.45 38.41
N LYS A 50 6.18 0.04 37.15
CA LYS A 50 4.93 0.24 36.39
C LYS A 50 3.92 -0.91 36.54
N GLY A 51 4.21 -1.90 37.40
CA GLY A 51 3.35 -3.09 37.58
C GLY A 51 3.43 -4.10 36.43
N ILE A 52 4.46 -4.03 35.57
CA ILE A 52 4.62 -4.91 34.42
C ILE A 52 5.61 -6.03 34.79
N ASN A 53 5.09 -7.21 35.08
CA ASN A 53 5.88 -8.37 35.52
C ASN A 53 6.65 -9.06 34.37
N ASP A 54 6.09 -9.04 33.15
CA ASP A 54 6.76 -9.53 31.94
C ASP A 54 6.79 -8.43 30.85
N PRO A 55 7.87 -7.63 30.80
CA PRO A 55 8.01 -6.54 29.84
C PRO A 55 8.05 -7.00 28.38
N LEU A 56 8.52 -8.23 28.14
CA LEU A 56 8.66 -8.79 26.80
C LEU A 56 7.27 -9.18 26.26
N GLU A 57 6.49 -9.90 27.06
CA GLU A 57 5.16 -10.32 26.66
C GLU A 57 4.19 -9.12 26.57
N TRP A 58 4.31 -8.16 27.49
CA TRP A 58 3.59 -6.88 27.40
C TRP A 58 3.89 -6.15 26.08
N HIS A 59 5.15 -6.03 25.68
CA HIS A 59 5.52 -5.39 24.41
C HIS A 59 4.99 -6.14 23.18
N LYS A 60 5.04 -7.47 23.17
CA LYS A 60 4.50 -8.26 22.07
C LYS A 60 3.00 -8.07 21.92
N GLN A 61 2.25 -8.09 23.03
CA GLN A 61 0.80 -7.87 23.01
C GLN A 61 0.46 -6.45 22.57
N LYS A 62 1.18 -5.45 23.08
CA LYS A 62 1.03 -4.06 22.67
C LYS A 62 1.29 -3.87 21.17
N PHE A 63 2.40 -4.42 20.67
CA PHE A 63 2.73 -4.39 19.24
C PHE A 63 1.67 -5.08 18.37
N LYS A 64 1.16 -6.23 18.81
CA LYS A 64 0.10 -6.95 18.09
C LYS A 64 -1.19 -6.13 18.03
N ASN A 65 -1.68 -5.67 19.18
CA ASN A 65 -3.03 -5.09 19.30
C ASN A 65 -3.09 -3.64 18.82
N GLU A 66 -2.08 -2.83 19.15
CA GLU A 66 -2.11 -1.38 18.86
C GLU A 66 -1.46 -1.05 17.52
N LEU A 67 -0.40 -1.77 17.14
CA LEU A 67 0.44 -1.41 16.00
C LEU A 67 0.23 -2.29 14.76
N LEU A 68 -0.09 -3.57 14.92
CA LEU A 68 -0.27 -4.50 13.79
C LEU A 68 -1.72 -4.67 13.36
N GLU A 69 -2.60 -5.07 14.29
CA GLU A 69 -3.96 -5.50 13.98
C GLU A 69 -5.00 -4.38 14.16
N ASN A 70 -4.56 -3.18 14.56
CA ASN A 70 -5.41 -2.00 14.64
C ASN A 70 -5.82 -1.55 13.23
N THR A 71 -7.11 -1.70 12.91
CA THR A 71 -7.66 -1.38 11.60
C THR A 71 -7.78 0.12 11.32
N ASN A 72 -7.73 0.98 12.34
CA ASN A 72 -7.85 2.42 12.18
C ASN A 72 -6.49 3.10 11.90
N LEU A 73 -5.44 2.75 12.65
CA LEU A 73 -4.13 3.44 12.58
C LEU A 73 -2.92 2.49 12.71
N GLY A 74 -3.12 1.17 12.58
CA GLY A 74 -2.01 0.23 12.60
C GLY A 74 -1.08 0.39 11.39
N TYR A 75 0.18 -0.06 11.52
CA TYR A 75 1.13 -0.20 10.42
C TYR A 75 0.54 -1.00 9.25
N GLY A 76 -0.33 -1.97 9.56
CA GLY A 76 -1.08 -2.73 8.58
C GLY A 76 -1.86 -1.80 7.63
N THR A 77 -2.66 -0.91 8.21
CA THR A 77 -3.53 0.06 7.52
C THR A 77 -2.72 1.08 6.75
N ILE A 78 -1.71 1.69 7.39
CA ILE A 78 -0.88 2.75 6.77
C ILE A 78 -0.13 2.20 5.54
N ILE A 79 0.58 1.09 5.70
CA ILE A 79 1.35 0.48 4.61
C ILE A 79 0.42 -0.10 3.55
N GLY A 80 -0.71 -0.69 3.97
CA GLY A 80 -1.73 -1.21 3.07
C GLY A 80 -2.31 -0.13 2.16
N ALA A 81 -2.64 1.04 2.73
CA ALA A 81 -3.14 2.19 1.99
C ALA A 81 -2.08 2.75 1.05
N GLY A 82 -0.84 2.93 1.53
CA GLY A 82 0.27 3.43 0.70
C GLY A 82 0.54 2.56 -0.53
N LEU A 83 0.53 1.23 -0.39
CA LEU A 83 0.74 0.31 -1.53
C LEU A 83 -0.45 0.26 -2.49
N ALA A 84 -1.69 0.37 -1.98
CA ALA A 84 -2.88 0.47 -2.82
C ALA A 84 -2.89 1.77 -3.62
N GLN A 85 -2.60 2.90 -2.96
CA GLN A 85 -2.43 4.21 -3.59
C GLN A 85 -1.32 4.16 -4.65
N PHE A 86 -0.16 3.58 -4.33
CA PHE A 86 0.96 3.47 -5.26
C PHE A 86 0.59 2.69 -6.54
N THR A 87 -0.22 1.64 -6.42
CA THR A 87 -0.75 0.91 -7.59
C THR A 87 -1.54 1.84 -8.53
N PHE A 88 -2.35 2.73 -7.95
CA PHE A 88 -3.12 3.72 -8.72
C PHE A 88 -2.25 4.86 -9.26
N VAL A 89 -1.21 5.28 -8.53
CA VAL A 89 -0.23 6.26 -9.02
C VAL A 89 0.40 5.75 -10.32
N LEU A 90 0.90 4.51 -10.35
CA LEU A 90 1.48 3.91 -11.55
C LEU A 90 0.47 3.88 -12.72
N PHE A 91 -0.78 3.53 -12.43
CA PHE A 91 -1.83 3.54 -13.43
C PHE A 91 -2.11 4.95 -13.98
N TYR A 92 -2.17 5.98 -13.12
CA TYR A 92 -2.38 7.36 -13.54
C TYR A 92 -1.19 7.94 -14.29
N ILE A 93 0.04 7.57 -13.94
CA ILE A 93 1.24 7.92 -14.73
C ILE A 93 1.12 7.35 -16.15
N GLY A 94 0.69 6.11 -16.30
CA GLY A 94 0.49 5.51 -17.62
C GLY A 94 -0.57 6.23 -18.46
N ILE A 95 -1.71 6.59 -17.84
CA ILE A 95 -2.74 7.42 -18.49
C ILE A 95 -2.16 8.77 -18.90
N TYR A 96 -1.46 9.44 -17.98
CA TYR A 96 -0.82 10.73 -18.22
C TYR A 96 0.09 10.69 -19.45
N HIS A 97 0.96 9.69 -19.54
CA HIS A 97 1.86 9.53 -20.68
C HIS A 97 1.11 9.35 -22.01
N ILE A 98 0.03 8.55 -22.03
CA ILE A 98 -0.78 8.39 -23.25
C ILE A 98 -1.34 9.73 -23.69
N PHE A 99 -1.95 10.49 -22.78
CA PHE A 99 -2.50 11.81 -23.11
C PHE A 99 -1.41 12.77 -23.57
N LYS A 100 -0.29 12.83 -22.84
CA LYS A 100 0.85 13.69 -23.20
C LYS A 100 1.33 13.38 -24.62
N TYR A 101 1.68 12.13 -24.93
CA TYR A 101 2.29 11.81 -26.22
C TYR A 101 1.29 11.75 -27.37
N SER A 102 0.00 11.57 -27.09
CA SER A 102 -1.03 11.60 -28.14
C SER A 102 -1.45 13.01 -28.55
N PHE A 103 -1.34 14.01 -27.66
CA PHE A 103 -1.87 15.36 -27.92
C PHE A 103 -0.83 16.48 -27.82
N LEU A 104 0.20 16.30 -26.99
CA LEU A 104 1.21 17.31 -26.66
C LEU A 104 2.63 16.68 -26.63
N PRO A 105 3.08 16.03 -27.72
CA PRO A 105 4.31 15.23 -27.71
C PRO A 105 5.59 16.05 -27.44
N THR A 106 5.58 17.34 -27.75
CA THR A 106 6.70 18.28 -27.56
C THR A 106 6.67 19.02 -26.22
N PHE A 107 5.63 18.81 -25.40
CA PHE A 107 5.53 19.49 -24.12
C PHE A 107 6.52 18.91 -23.11
N GLU A 108 7.39 19.77 -22.58
CA GLU A 108 8.33 19.42 -21.52
C GLU A 108 7.73 19.74 -20.16
N ASP A 109 7.48 18.69 -19.39
CA ASP A 109 6.98 18.72 -18.03
C ASP A 109 8.02 18.10 -17.10
N SER A 110 8.16 18.69 -15.90
CA SER A 110 9.05 18.11 -14.90
C SER A 110 8.45 16.80 -14.36
N PHE A 111 9.28 15.76 -14.25
CA PHE A 111 8.86 14.48 -13.67
C PHE A 111 8.29 14.66 -12.24
N GLY A 112 8.82 15.62 -11.47
CA GLY A 112 8.30 15.98 -10.15
C GLY A 112 6.86 16.50 -10.18
N TYR A 113 6.49 17.27 -11.21
CA TYR A 113 5.12 17.73 -11.40
C TYR A 113 4.16 16.56 -11.71
N VAL A 114 4.55 15.67 -12.63
CA VAL A 114 3.76 14.47 -12.96
C VAL A 114 3.51 13.61 -11.72
N LEU A 115 4.56 13.33 -10.97
CA LEU A 115 4.45 12.58 -9.72
C LEU A 115 3.49 13.28 -8.75
N THR A 116 3.65 14.58 -8.54
CA THR A 116 2.80 15.32 -7.59
C THR A 116 1.33 15.23 -7.97
N VAL A 117 0.98 15.49 -9.24
CA VAL A 117 -0.40 15.46 -9.72
C VAL A 117 -0.99 14.05 -9.63
N THR A 118 -0.24 13.03 -10.06
CA THR A 118 -0.70 11.64 -10.02
C THR A 118 -0.88 11.12 -8.59
N TYR A 119 -0.03 11.55 -7.64
CA TYR A 119 -0.21 11.27 -6.22
C TYR A 119 -1.45 11.96 -5.63
N ILE A 120 -1.73 13.21 -5.98
CA ILE A 120 -2.96 13.91 -5.55
C ILE A 120 -4.20 13.17 -6.07
N LEU A 121 -4.18 12.73 -7.33
CA LEU A 121 -5.28 11.95 -7.92
C LEU A 121 -5.46 10.59 -7.24
N ALA A 122 -4.36 9.87 -6.97
CA ALA A 122 -4.40 8.59 -6.26
C ALA A 122 -4.90 8.75 -4.82
N PHE A 123 -4.44 9.78 -4.11
CA PHE A 123 -4.91 10.10 -2.77
C PHE A 123 -6.40 10.42 -2.76
N THR A 124 -6.87 11.26 -3.69
CA THR A 124 -8.29 11.60 -3.82
C THR A 124 -9.14 10.35 -4.10
N THR A 125 -8.63 9.45 -4.94
CA THR A 125 -9.26 8.16 -5.24
C THR A 125 -9.36 7.27 -4.01
N ASP A 126 -8.29 7.17 -3.22
CA ASP A 126 -8.28 6.43 -1.96
C ASP A 126 -9.25 7.02 -0.93
N VAL A 127 -9.32 8.35 -0.81
CA VAL A 127 -10.29 9.01 0.07
C VAL A 127 -11.72 8.62 -0.32
N ILE A 128 -12.07 8.69 -1.61
CA ILE A 128 -13.43 8.40 -2.08
C ILE A 128 -13.79 6.92 -1.93
N LEU A 129 -12.85 6.03 -2.28
CA LEU A 129 -13.11 4.59 -2.39
C LEU A 129 -12.85 3.81 -1.09
N CYS A 130 -12.01 4.30 -0.19
CA CYS A 130 -11.54 3.55 0.98
C CYS A 130 -11.72 4.29 2.30
N GLN A 131 -11.32 5.56 2.39
CA GLN A 131 -11.30 6.25 3.69
C GLN A 131 -12.67 6.81 4.08
N LYS A 132 -13.42 7.38 3.12
CA LYS A 132 -14.72 7.99 3.39
C LYS A 132 -15.68 6.96 4.02
N ASP A 133 -16.32 7.35 5.12
CA ASP A 133 -17.29 6.53 5.87
C ASP A 133 -16.72 5.19 6.36
N ASP A 134 -15.41 5.11 6.63
CA ASP A 134 -14.70 3.93 7.14
C ASP A 134 -14.88 2.67 6.26
N LYS A 135 -15.03 2.86 4.94
CA LYS A 135 -15.24 1.75 3.99
C LYS A 135 -14.13 0.71 4.07
N GLY A 136 -12.87 1.14 4.17
CA GLY A 136 -11.71 0.26 4.28
C GLY A 136 -11.84 -0.72 5.45
N GLU A 137 -12.25 -0.24 6.63
CA GLU A 137 -12.46 -1.09 7.80
C GLU A 137 -13.64 -2.06 7.59
N LYS A 138 -14.75 -1.56 7.05
CA LYS A 138 -15.94 -2.37 6.73
C LYS A 138 -15.58 -3.53 5.79
N TYR A 139 -14.82 -3.26 4.72
CA TYR A 139 -14.37 -4.28 3.78
C TYR A 139 -13.33 -5.23 4.38
N ILE A 140 -12.40 -4.77 5.22
CA ILE A 140 -11.48 -5.67 5.95
C ILE A 140 -12.28 -6.69 6.78
N LYS A 141 -13.27 -6.22 7.56
CA LYS A 141 -14.14 -7.08 8.38
C LYS A 141 -14.93 -8.07 7.52
N GLU A 142 -15.41 -7.64 6.36
CA GLU A 142 -16.10 -8.50 5.39
C GLU A 142 -15.18 -9.56 4.79
N PHE A 143 -14.00 -9.17 4.30
CA PHE A 143 -13.06 -10.05 3.60
C PHE A 143 -12.40 -11.07 4.53
N ASN A 144 -12.24 -10.74 5.81
CA ASN A 144 -11.82 -11.68 6.84
C ASN A 144 -12.80 -12.85 7.04
N LYS A 145 -14.08 -12.71 6.65
CA LYS A 145 -15.09 -13.79 6.72
C LYS A 145 -15.11 -14.68 5.46
N ARG A 146 -14.41 -14.29 4.38
CA ARG A 146 -14.43 -15.01 3.09
C ARG A 146 -13.60 -16.30 3.14
N LYS A 147 -14.03 -17.33 2.39
CA LYS A 147 -13.36 -18.64 2.29
C LYS A 147 -11.95 -18.54 1.69
N GLY A 148 -11.11 -19.56 1.94
CA GLY A 148 -9.71 -19.61 1.49
C GLY A 148 -9.53 -19.46 -0.02
N TRP A 149 -10.33 -20.16 -0.84
CA TRP A 149 -10.23 -20.08 -2.31
C TRP A 149 -10.49 -18.67 -2.86
N TRP A 150 -11.49 -17.97 -2.30
CA TRP A 150 -11.75 -16.57 -2.65
C TRP A 150 -10.52 -15.71 -2.36
N ARG A 151 -9.85 -15.92 -1.22
CA ARG A 151 -8.66 -15.15 -0.87
C ARG A 151 -7.49 -15.43 -1.82
N THR A 152 -7.27 -16.69 -2.19
CA THR A 152 -6.19 -17.05 -3.13
C THR A 152 -6.39 -16.39 -4.49
N LYS A 153 -7.62 -16.47 -5.04
CA LYS A 153 -7.98 -15.82 -6.31
C LYS A 153 -7.64 -14.33 -6.29
N TRP A 154 -8.13 -13.61 -5.29
CA TRP A 154 -7.96 -12.16 -5.22
C TRP A 154 -6.56 -11.70 -4.84
N LYS A 155 -5.80 -12.52 -4.11
CA LYS A 155 -4.36 -12.28 -3.90
C LYS A 155 -3.61 -12.25 -5.23
N ILE A 156 -3.86 -13.23 -6.09
CA ILE A 156 -3.24 -13.31 -7.42
C ILE A 156 -3.64 -12.08 -8.25
N ILE A 157 -4.92 -11.73 -8.28
CA ILE A 157 -5.41 -10.54 -9.00
C ILE A 157 -4.77 -9.25 -8.47
N THR A 158 -4.59 -9.11 -7.15
CA THR A 158 -3.94 -7.93 -6.55
C THR A 158 -2.49 -7.81 -7.01
N ILE A 159 -1.75 -8.92 -6.98
CA ILE A 159 -0.36 -8.96 -7.46
C ILE A 159 -0.31 -8.60 -8.95
N LEU A 160 -1.16 -9.22 -9.77
CA LEU A 160 -1.25 -8.91 -11.20
C LEU A 160 -1.61 -7.43 -11.44
N SER A 161 -2.48 -6.83 -10.63
CA SER A 161 -2.85 -5.42 -10.77
C SER A 161 -1.64 -4.50 -10.54
N LEU A 162 -0.82 -4.79 -9.52
CA LEU A 162 0.43 -4.07 -9.28
C LEU A 162 1.39 -4.21 -10.47
N PHE A 163 1.64 -5.45 -10.92
CA PHE A 163 2.54 -5.70 -12.05
C PHE A 163 2.06 -5.05 -13.35
N LEU A 164 0.76 -5.15 -13.65
CA LEU A 164 0.17 -4.53 -14.83
C LEU A 164 0.23 -3.00 -14.76
N SER A 165 -0.02 -2.40 -13.58
CA SER A 165 0.10 -0.94 -13.41
C SER A 165 1.54 -0.45 -13.64
N LEU A 166 2.53 -1.19 -13.13
CA LEU A 166 3.95 -0.89 -13.34
C LEU A 166 4.33 -1.06 -14.81
N TRP A 167 3.99 -2.20 -15.41
CA TRP A 167 4.26 -2.47 -16.81
C TRP A 167 3.61 -1.43 -17.73
N PHE A 168 2.37 -1.04 -17.43
CA PHE A 168 1.66 -0.01 -18.18
C PHE A 168 2.32 1.36 -18.04
N SER A 169 2.71 1.75 -16.83
CA SER A 169 3.46 2.99 -16.58
C SER A 169 4.78 3.05 -17.35
N LEU A 170 5.50 1.92 -17.43
CA LEU A 170 6.80 1.83 -18.10
C LEU A 170 6.65 1.81 -19.62
N THR A 171 5.73 1.02 -20.16
CA THR A 171 5.55 0.88 -21.61
C THR A 171 5.01 2.15 -22.28
N THR A 172 4.25 2.95 -21.55
CA THR A 172 3.72 4.24 -22.01
C THR A 172 4.70 5.40 -21.84
N SER A 173 5.76 5.25 -21.03
CA SER A 173 6.79 6.28 -20.84
C SER A 173 7.53 6.60 -22.15
N SER A 174 8.28 7.70 -22.19
CA SER A 174 9.05 8.12 -23.38
C SER A 174 10.06 7.07 -23.86
N GLY A 175 10.60 6.25 -22.95
CA GLY A 175 11.49 5.13 -23.27
C GLY A 175 10.77 3.82 -23.57
N GLY A 176 9.44 3.77 -23.38
CA GLY A 176 8.63 2.59 -23.61
C GLY A 176 8.10 2.52 -25.04
N ASN A 177 7.86 1.29 -25.52
CA ASN A 177 7.43 1.03 -26.89
C ASN A 177 6.16 1.81 -27.29
N VAL A 178 5.19 1.95 -26.38
CA VAL A 178 3.93 2.67 -26.67
C VAL A 178 4.18 4.17 -26.71
N GLY A 179 4.95 4.71 -25.77
CA GLY A 179 5.30 6.13 -25.77
C GLY A 179 6.05 6.53 -27.03
N GLN A 180 7.07 5.76 -27.42
CA GLN A 180 7.83 5.99 -28.65
C GLN A 180 6.94 5.93 -29.90
N PHE A 181 6.02 4.97 -29.96
CA PHE A 181 5.06 4.88 -31.06
C PHE A 181 4.15 6.12 -31.14
N LEU A 182 3.61 6.58 -30.01
CA LEU A 182 2.76 7.78 -29.98
C LEU A 182 3.52 9.06 -30.38
N ILE A 183 4.78 9.18 -29.95
CA ILE A 183 5.66 10.28 -30.36
C ILE A 183 5.95 10.21 -31.86
N SER A 184 6.22 9.01 -32.40
CA SER A 184 6.60 8.86 -33.82
C SER A 184 5.46 9.15 -34.80
N LEU A 185 4.21 9.01 -34.36
CA LEU A 185 3.03 9.45 -35.14
C LEU A 185 3.05 10.95 -35.43
N HIS A 186 3.69 11.75 -34.57
CA HIS A 186 3.74 13.21 -34.70
C HIS A 186 5.05 13.71 -35.32
N SER A 187 6.13 12.92 -35.29
CA SER A 187 7.40 13.27 -35.95
C SER A 187 7.39 13.01 -37.46
N ASN A 188 6.41 12.26 -37.96
CA ASN A 188 6.24 11.93 -39.38
C ASN A 188 5.19 12.82 -40.08
N ILE A 189 4.73 13.88 -39.42
CA ILE A 189 3.88 14.96 -39.97
C ILE A 189 4.75 16.20 -40.12
#